data_AF-A0A6N7IVU2-F1
#
_entry.id   AF-A0A6N7IVU2-F1
#
_cell.length_a   1.000
_cell.length_b   1.000
_cell.length_c   1.000
_cell.angle_alpha   90.00
_cell.angle_beta   90.00
_cell.angle_gamma   90.00
#
_symmetry.space_group_name_H-M   'P 1'
#
loop_
_entity.id
_entity.type
_entity.pdbx_description
1 polymer ?
#
loop_
_entity_poly.entity_id
_entity_poly.type
_entity_poly.pdbx_seq_one_letter_code
_entity_poly.pdbx_strand_id
1 'polypeptide(L)'
;QLYQLRGRVGRSNRVAYAYFTYRKDKVLSEVAEKRLQAIKEFTELGSGFKIAMRDLTIRGAGNLLGAQQHGFIDSVGFDLYSQMLKEAIEERRGDTTAQDKFEPEIDLQIDAYIPDTYISDGKQKIEMYKQ
;
A
#
# COMPACT_ATOMS: atom_id res chain seq x y z
N GLN A 1 -8.31 16.12 -4.56
CA GLN A 1 -7.96 17.42 -5.18
C GLN A 1 -6.48 17.79 -4.97
N LEU A 2 -5.93 17.74 -3.76
CA LEU A 2 -4.53 18.10 -3.49
C LEU A 2 -3.49 17.31 -4.31
N TYR A 3 -3.78 16.03 -4.61
CA TYR A 3 -2.94 15.21 -5.48
C TYR A 3 -2.78 15.79 -6.90
N GLN A 4 -3.87 16.29 -7.49
CA GLN A 4 -3.82 16.92 -8.81
C GLN A 4 -3.00 18.21 -8.78
N LEU A 5 -2.99 18.94 -7.67
CA LEU A 5 -2.16 20.14 -7.50
C LEU A 5 -0.68 19.78 -7.43
N ARG A 6 -0.31 18.71 -6.70
CA ARG A 6 1.07 18.20 -6.66
C ARG A 6 1.55 17.71 -8.03
N GLY A 7 0.72 16.97 -8.78
CA GLY A 7 1.08 16.42 -10.10
C GLY A 7 1.22 17.46 -11.23
N ARG A 8 0.90 18.73 -10.96
CA ARG A 8 1.11 19.85 -11.90
C ARG A 8 2.51 20.47 -11.81
N VAL A 9 3.30 20.13 -10.78
CA VAL A 9 4.68 20.62 -10.62
C VAL A 9 5.69 19.47 -10.81
N GLY A 10 6.92 19.77 -11.19
CA GLY A 10 7.99 18.76 -11.33
C GLY A 10 8.02 17.98 -12.65
N ARG A 11 7.57 18.59 -13.75
CA ARG A 11 7.58 17.98 -15.11
C ARG A 11 8.86 18.26 -15.92
N SER A 12 9.90 18.78 -15.28
CA SER A 12 11.17 19.18 -15.92
C SER A 12 12.34 18.50 -15.20
N ASN A 13 13.58 18.67 -15.69
CA ASN A 13 14.77 18.09 -15.02
C ASN A 13 15.13 18.78 -13.67
N ARG A 14 14.35 19.78 -13.25
CA ARG A 14 14.57 20.55 -12.01
C ARG A 14 13.63 20.05 -10.93
N VAL A 15 14.18 19.92 -9.73
CA VAL A 15 13.41 19.58 -8.53
C VAL A 15 12.36 20.65 -8.28
N ALA A 16 11.11 20.23 -8.06
CA ALA A 16 10.00 21.11 -7.72
C ALA A 16 9.49 20.78 -6.32
N TYR A 17 9.06 21.81 -5.60
CA TYR A 17 8.54 21.70 -4.24
C TYR A 17 7.08 22.12 -4.19
N ALA A 18 6.28 21.42 -3.38
CA ALA A 18 4.89 21.77 -3.09
C ALA A 18 4.70 21.82 -1.57
N TYR A 19 4.31 22.98 -1.05
CA TYR A 19 4.07 23.19 0.37
C TYR A 19 2.56 23.23 0.63
N PHE A 20 2.07 22.33 1.48
CA PHE A 20 0.69 22.33 1.95
C PHE A 20 0.67 22.82 3.39
N THR A 21 0.04 23.96 3.64
CA THR A 21 -0.03 24.59 4.96
C THR A 21 -1.46 24.64 5.48
N TYR A 22 -1.60 24.61 6.80
CA TYR A 22 -2.86 24.78 7.51
C TYR A 22 -2.66 25.70 8.71
N ARG A 23 -3.76 26.23 9.26
CA ARG A 23 -3.70 27.13 10.43
C ARG A 23 -3.28 26.33 11.67
N LYS A 24 -2.33 26.88 12.43
CA LYS A 24 -1.70 26.23 13.60
C LYS A 24 -2.71 25.72 14.64
N ASP A 25 -3.78 26.46 14.88
CA ASP A 25 -4.78 26.14 15.92
C ASP A 25 -6.08 25.58 15.34
N LYS A 26 -6.08 25.21 14.06
CA LYS A 26 -7.25 24.59 13.43
C LYS A 26 -7.23 23.10 13.74
N VAL A 27 -8.24 22.64 14.47
CA VAL A 27 -8.51 21.20 14.62
C VAL A 27 -8.81 20.64 13.23
N LEU A 28 -7.91 19.78 12.76
CA LEU A 28 -8.12 19.03 11.52
C LEU A 28 -9.13 17.91 11.79
N SER A 29 -10.02 17.66 10.84
CA SER A 29 -10.79 16.42 10.89
C SER A 29 -9.85 15.24 10.65
N GLU A 30 -10.17 14.08 11.20
CA GLU A 30 -9.42 12.84 11.00
C GLU A 30 -9.20 12.53 9.50
N VAL A 31 -10.21 12.84 8.68
CA VAL A 31 -10.15 12.71 7.21
C VAL A 31 -9.12 13.66 6.59
N ALA A 32 -9.00 14.90 7.10
CA ALA A 32 -8.03 15.87 6.60
C ALA A 32 -6.60 15.49 6.99
N GLU A 33 -6.40 14.96 8.20
CA GLU A 33 -5.12 14.46 8.68
C GLU A 33 -4.65 13.24 7.88
N LYS A 34 -5.51 12.22 7.72
CA LYS A 34 -5.23 11.05 6.87
C LYS A 34 -4.87 11.44 5.43
N ARG A 35 -5.51 12.48 4.88
CA ARG A 35 -5.20 13.00 3.53
C ARG A 35 -3.83 13.66 3.44
N LEU A 36 -3.45 14.47 4.43
CA LEU A 36 -2.12 15.11 4.45
C LEU A 36 -1.01 14.06 4.64
N GLN A 37 -1.23 13.08 5.50
CA GLN A 37 -0.29 11.98 5.72
C GLN A 37 -0.09 11.15 4.45
N ALA A 38 -1.17 10.77 3.76
CA ALA A 38 -1.07 10.06 2.49
C ALA A 38 -0.30 10.85 1.42
N ILE A 39 -0.42 12.18 1.38
CA ILE A 39 0.35 12.99 0.43
C ILE A 39 1.85 13.02 0.77
N LYS A 40 2.20 12.91 2.05
CA LYS A 40 3.58 12.91 2.56
C LYS A 40 4.29 11.57 2.36
N GLU A 41 3.62 10.45 2.56
CA GLU A 41 4.23 9.10 2.49
C GLU A 41 4.51 8.65 1.05
N PHE A 42 3.74 9.14 0.08
CA PHE A 42 3.83 8.70 -1.31
C PHE A 42 4.55 9.75 -2.18
N THR A 43 5.83 10.00 -1.92
CA THR A 43 6.67 10.98 -2.65
C THR A 43 7.47 10.39 -3.82
N GLU A 44 7.48 9.07 -3.99
CA GLU A 44 8.26 8.40 -5.04
C GLU A 44 7.58 8.48 -6.41
N LEU A 45 8.39 8.57 -7.47
CA LEU A 45 7.92 8.56 -8.87
C LEU A 45 7.14 7.25 -9.13
N GLY A 46 5.90 7.33 -9.62
CA GLY A 46 5.02 6.16 -9.83
C GLY A 46 4.01 5.89 -8.71
N SER A 47 4.10 6.58 -7.57
CA SER A 47 3.18 6.46 -6.43
C SER A 47 1.77 7.05 -6.67
N GLY A 48 1.54 7.66 -7.83
CA GLY A 48 0.29 8.35 -8.15
C GLY A 48 -0.94 7.48 -8.16
N PHE A 49 -0.80 6.26 -8.66
CA PHE A 49 -1.85 5.26 -8.65
C PHE A 49 -2.21 4.83 -7.22
N LYS A 50 -1.20 4.55 -6.38
CA LYS A 50 -1.39 4.19 -4.96
C LYS A 50 -2.10 5.30 -4.17
N ILE A 51 -1.76 6.57 -4.41
CA ILE A 51 -2.43 7.72 -3.78
C ILE A 51 -3.89 7.83 -4.21
N ALA A 52 -4.16 7.71 -5.51
CA ALA A 52 -5.52 7.77 -6.03
C ALA A 52 -6.38 6.65 -5.45
N MET A 53 -5.82 5.43 -5.34
CA MET A 53 -6.51 4.28 -4.73
C MET A 53 -6.76 4.49 -3.24
N ARG A 54 -5.78 4.96 -2.45
CA ARG A 54 -6.00 5.22 -1.01
C ARG A 54 -7.01 6.33 -0.75
N ASP A 55 -6.99 7.42 -1.53
CA ASP A 55 -8.01 8.49 -1.45
C ASP A 55 -9.40 8.00 -1.88
N LEU A 56 -9.46 7.09 -2.86
CA LEU A 56 -10.70 6.41 -3.28
C LEU A 56 -11.25 5.49 -2.15
N THR A 57 -10.37 4.74 -1.47
CA THR A 57 -10.71 3.93 -0.29
C THR A 57 -11.19 4.80 0.87
N ILE A 58 -10.49 5.90 1.20
CA ILE A 58 -10.89 6.85 2.27
C ILE A 58 -12.25 7.47 1.96
N ARG A 59 -12.59 7.65 0.68
CA ARG A 59 -13.91 8.15 0.25
C ARG A 59 -15.00 7.08 0.22
N GLY A 60 -14.68 5.82 0.51
CA GLY A 60 -15.65 4.73 0.60
C GLY A 60 -16.13 4.22 -0.76
N ALA A 61 -15.36 4.40 -1.83
CA ALA A 61 -15.73 3.91 -3.17
C ALA A 61 -15.48 2.39 -3.32
N GLY A 62 -16.11 1.60 -2.46
CA GLY A 62 -16.31 0.16 -2.65
C GLY A 62 -17.47 -0.17 -3.59
N ASN A 63 -17.86 0.76 -4.46
CA ASN A 63 -19.07 0.64 -5.31
C ASN A 63 -18.78 0.63 -6.82
N LEU A 64 -17.52 0.46 -7.23
CA LEU A 64 -17.16 0.36 -8.64
C LEU A 64 -17.56 -0.99 -9.28
N LEU A 65 -17.86 -2.01 -8.47
CA LEU A 65 -18.25 -3.36 -8.93
C LEU A 65 -19.57 -3.90 -8.37
N GLY A 66 -20.26 -3.14 -7.50
CA GLY A 66 -21.61 -3.45 -7.01
C GLY A 66 -21.70 -4.18 -5.65
N ALA A 67 -22.69 -3.74 -4.86
CA ALA A 67 -23.26 -4.27 -3.62
C ALA A 67 -22.32 -4.65 -2.46
N GLN A 68 -22.19 -3.72 -1.50
CA GLN A 68 -21.89 -3.96 -0.07
C GLN A 68 -20.59 -4.67 0.31
N GLN A 69 -19.44 -4.20 -0.20
CA GLN A 69 -18.12 -4.58 0.34
C GLN A 69 -17.31 -3.40 0.89
N HIS A 70 -17.97 -2.35 1.39
CA HIS A 70 -17.30 -1.18 1.98
C HIS A 70 -16.48 -1.52 3.23
N GLY A 71 -16.75 -2.64 3.90
CA GLY A 71 -16.03 -3.08 5.09
C GLY A 71 -14.84 -4.02 4.85
N PHE A 72 -14.68 -4.60 3.66
CA PHE A 72 -13.70 -5.67 3.43
C PHE A 72 -12.31 -5.14 3.07
N ILE A 73 -12.23 -3.99 2.39
CA ILE A 73 -10.93 -3.38 2.01
C ILE A 73 -10.22 -2.78 3.23
N ASP A 74 -10.97 -2.25 4.21
CA ASP A 74 -10.39 -1.61 5.40
C ASP A 74 -9.88 -2.64 6.43
N SER A 75 -10.45 -3.86 6.44
CA SER A 75 -10.04 -4.94 7.35
C SER A 75 -8.90 -5.82 6.81
N VAL A 76 -8.79 -5.95 5.49
CA VAL A 76 -7.86 -6.89 4.81
C VAL A 76 -6.62 -6.18 4.26
N GLY A 77 -6.69 -4.86 4.06
CA GLY A 77 -5.61 -4.06 3.48
C GLY A 77 -5.61 -4.10 1.94
N PHE A 78 -5.17 -3.01 1.34
CA PHE A 78 -5.19 -2.81 -0.12
C PHE A 78 -4.37 -3.86 -0.88
N ASP A 79 -3.24 -4.29 -0.32
CA ASP A 79 -2.31 -5.19 -0.98
C ASP A 79 -2.92 -6.59 -1.13
N LEU A 80 -3.54 -7.11 -0.06
CA LEU A 80 -4.21 -8.41 -0.09
C LEU A 80 -5.48 -8.37 -0.96
N TYR A 81 -6.25 -7.28 -0.95
CA TYR A 81 -7.36 -7.09 -1.88
C TYR A 81 -6.91 -7.11 -3.36
N SER A 82 -5.81 -6.42 -3.67
CA SER A 82 -5.25 -6.40 -5.03
C SER A 82 -4.76 -7.78 -5.46
N GLN A 83 -4.19 -8.56 -4.53
CA GLN A 83 -3.77 -9.93 -4.77
C GLN A 83 -4.97 -10.83 -5.08
N MET A 84 -6.02 -10.80 -4.25
CA MET A 84 -7.24 -11.59 -4.46
C MET A 84 -7.95 -11.24 -5.78
N LEU A 85 -7.98 -9.95 -6.14
CA LEU A 85 -8.55 -9.52 -7.41
C LEU A 85 -7.74 -10.03 -8.60
N LYS A 86 -6.40 -10.02 -8.49
CA LYS A 86 -5.52 -10.58 -9.51
C LYS A 86 -5.78 -12.08 -9.67
N GLU A 87 -5.82 -12.82 -8.57
CA GLU A 87 -6.12 -14.26 -8.54
C GLU A 87 -7.46 -14.56 -9.22
N ALA A 88 -8.53 -13.83 -8.89
CA ALA A 88 -9.85 -14.00 -9.51
C ALA A 88 -9.88 -13.69 -11.02
N ILE A 89 -9.04 -12.76 -11.50
CA ILE A 89 -8.94 -12.44 -12.94
C ILE A 89 -8.17 -13.55 -13.69
N GLU A 90 -7.08 -14.05 -13.10
CA GLU A 90 -6.29 -15.15 -13.68
C GLU A 90 -7.11 -16.46 -13.74
N GLU A 91 -7.87 -16.76 -12.68
CA GLU A 91 -8.79 -17.90 -12.63
C GLU A 91 -9.85 -17.83 -13.74
N ARG A 92 -10.43 -16.63 -13.95
CA ARG A 92 -11.41 -16.40 -15.02
C ARG A 92 -10.80 -16.48 -16.43
N ARG A 93 -9.50 -16.19 -16.59
CA ARG A 93 -8.78 -16.31 -17.87
C ARG A 93 -8.40 -17.75 -18.20
N GLY A 94 -8.62 -18.70 -17.30
CA GLY A 94 -8.35 -20.12 -17.51
C GLY A 94 -6.92 -20.53 -17.21
N ASP A 95 -6.12 -19.66 -16.57
CA ASP A 95 -4.82 -20.05 -16.00
C ASP A 95 -5.07 -20.72 -14.65
N THR A 96 -5.48 -21.99 -14.70
CA THR A 96 -5.68 -22.87 -13.53
C THR A 96 -4.32 -23.32 -12.94
N THR A 97 -3.35 -22.41 -12.85
CA THR A 97 -2.08 -22.59 -12.14
C THR A 97 -1.98 -21.67 -10.92
N ALA A 98 -3.12 -21.27 -10.35
CA ALA A 98 -3.17 -21.03 -8.91
C ALA A 98 -3.08 -22.39 -8.22
N GLN A 99 -1.89 -23.00 -8.22
CA GLN A 99 -1.59 -23.99 -7.20
C GLN A 99 -1.76 -23.26 -5.87
N ASP A 100 -2.66 -23.75 -5.01
CA ASP A 100 -2.65 -23.40 -3.60
C ASP A 100 -1.19 -23.37 -3.18
N LYS A 101 -0.71 -22.22 -2.70
CA LYS A 101 0.67 -22.10 -2.22
C LYS A 101 0.82 -23.16 -1.15
N PHE A 102 1.48 -24.26 -1.50
CA PHE A 102 1.81 -25.28 -0.54
C PHE A 102 2.80 -24.63 0.42
N GLU A 103 2.36 -24.34 1.64
CA GLU A 103 3.21 -23.86 2.72
C GLU A 103 3.71 -25.11 3.47
N PRO A 104 4.88 -25.67 3.10
CA PRO A 104 5.42 -26.82 3.80
C PRO A 104 5.76 -26.43 5.24
N GLU A 105 5.21 -27.17 6.20
CA GLU A 105 5.69 -27.12 7.58
C GLU A 105 6.97 -27.96 7.68
N ILE A 106 8.09 -27.32 8.03
CA ILE A 106 9.39 -27.96 8.17
C ILE A 106 9.76 -27.96 9.66
N ASP A 107 9.62 -29.11 10.31
CA ASP A 107 10.08 -29.32 11.69
C ASP A 107 11.45 -29.99 11.69
N LEU A 108 12.47 -29.23 12.09
CA LEU A 108 13.86 -29.68 12.19
C LEU A 108 14.39 -29.30 13.57
N GLN A 109 15.11 -30.21 14.22
CA GLN A 109 15.80 -29.93 15.49
C GLN A 109 17.12 -29.19 15.27
N ILE A 110 17.07 -28.08 14.54
CA ILE A 110 18.20 -27.19 14.29
C ILE A 110 17.80 -25.75 14.56
N ASP A 111 18.79 -24.95 14.97
CA ASP A 111 18.64 -23.51 15.12
C ASP A 111 18.64 -22.83 13.75
N ALA A 112 17.46 -22.73 13.14
CA ALA A 112 17.27 -22.06 11.85
C ALA A 112 16.86 -20.59 12.05
N TYR A 113 17.84 -19.71 12.32
CA TYR A 113 17.63 -18.26 12.35
C TYR A 113 18.82 -17.49 11.80
N ILE A 114 18.59 -16.26 11.34
CA ILE A 114 19.64 -15.34 10.92
C ILE A 114 20.28 -14.76 12.19
N PRO A 115 21.58 -15.03 12.47
CA PRO A 115 22.22 -14.51 13.67
C PRO A 115 22.39 -13.00 13.64
N ASP A 116 22.34 -12.34 14.81
CA ASP A 116 22.60 -10.90 14.93
C ASP A 116 24.05 -10.52 14.60
N THR A 117 24.97 -11.50 14.66
CA THR A 117 26.36 -11.35 14.22
C THR A 117 26.50 -11.21 12.71
N TYR A 118 25.52 -11.70 11.94
CA TYR A 118 25.52 -11.62 10.48
C TYR A 118 24.75 -10.39 9.97
N ILE A 119 23.56 -10.13 10.53
CA ILE A 119 22.76 -8.93 10.26
C ILE A 119 22.38 -8.28 11.59
N SER A 120 22.98 -7.11 11.86
CA SER A 120 22.73 -6.34 13.08
C SER A 120 21.55 -5.37 12.96
N ASP A 121 21.20 -4.93 11.74
CA ASP A 121 20.04 -4.06 11.52
C ASP A 121 18.73 -4.85 11.48
N GLY A 122 17.82 -4.53 12.42
CA GLY A 122 16.55 -5.24 12.56
C GLY A 122 15.60 -5.06 11.36
N LYS A 123 15.65 -3.91 10.67
CA LYS A 123 14.79 -3.68 9.49
C LYS A 123 15.23 -4.54 8.32
N GLN A 124 16.53 -4.55 8.02
CA GLN A 124 17.12 -5.38 6.99
C GLN A 124 16.90 -6.88 7.28
N LYS A 125 17.00 -7.30 8.54
CA LYS A 125 16.72 -8.67 8.96
C LYS A 125 15.29 -9.11 8.62
N ILE A 126 14.30 -8.26 8.94
CA ILE A 126 12.89 -8.51 8.60
C ILE A 126 12.67 -8.55 7.09
N GLU A 127 13.36 -7.69 6.33
CA GLU A 127 13.27 -7.69 4.87
C GLU A 127 13.81 -8.99 4.27
N MET A 128 14.95 -9.49 4.77
CA MET A 128 15.53 -10.76 4.34
C MET A 128 14.66 -11.96 4.69
N TYR A 129 13.88 -11.90 5.79
CA TYR A 129 12.89 -12.93 6.11
C TYR A 129 11.63 -12.88 5.23
N LYS A 130 11.36 -11.75 4.57
CA LYS A 130 10.17 -11.54 3.74
C LYS A 130 10.42 -11.75 2.24
N GLN A 131 11.67 -11.65 1.79
CA GLN A 131 12.07 -11.99 0.42
C GLN A 131 12.01 -13.49 0.19
#